data_AF-A0A7J0AH31-F1
#
_entry.id   AF-A0A7J0AH31-F1
#
_cell.length_a   1.000
_cell.length_b   1.000
_cell.length_c   1.000
_cell.angle_alpha   90.00
_cell.angle_beta   90.00
_cell.angle_gamma   90.00
#
_symmetry.space_group_name_H-M   'P 1'
#
loop_
_entity.id
_entity.type
_entity.pdbx_description
1 polymer ?
#
loop_
_entity_poly.entity_id
_entity_poly.type
_entity_poly.pdbx_seq_one_letter_code
_entity_poly.pdbx_strand_id
1 'polypeptide(L)' 'MAIYFADSYCFWQNGAVENVNKLIRQYIHQKSNFNDFSDLYIKNVAKKLNLRPRKKLGFSTPKNESFKQIANFALVC' A
#
# COMPACT_ATOMS: atom_id res chain seq x y z
N MET A 1 10.19 2.55 -21.77
CA MET A 1 9.80 2.45 -20.35
C MET A 1 11.06 2.63 -19.52
N ALA A 2 11.13 3.66 -18.67
CA ALA A 2 12.30 3.88 -17.82
C ALA A 2 12.12 3.17 -16.49
N ILE A 3 13.18 2.52 -15.99
CA ILE A 3 13.22 1.90 -14.66
C ILE A 3 13.96 2.87 -13.74
N TYR A 4 13.37 3.14 -12.58
CA TYR A 4 13.94 4.02 -11.56
C TYR A 4 14.20 3.23 -10.29
N PHE A 5 15.38 3.42 -9.70
CA PHE A 5 15.76 2.84 -8.41
C PHE A 5 15.94 3.96 -7.39
N ALA A 6 15.75 3.64 -6.11
CA ALA A 6 16.14 4.54 -5.03
C ALA A 6 17.68 4.55 -4.91
N ASP A 7 18.23 5.72 -4.63
CA ASP A 7 19.64 5.91 -4.32
C ASP A 7 20.01 5.19 -3.03
N SER A 8 21.23 4.66 -3.00
CA SER A 8 21.79 4.04 -1.80
C SER A 8 21.76 4.99 -0.61
N TYR A 9 21.38 4.49 0.56
CA TYR A 9 21.27 5.23 1.83
C TYR A 9 20.23 6.39 1.85
N CYS A 10 19.39 6.52 0.82
CA CYS A 10 18.33 7.52 0.79
C CYS A 10 16.99 6.96 1.29
N PHE A 11 16.86 6.78 2.61
CA PHE A 11 15.67 6.18 3.25
C PHE A 11 14.35 6.93 2.92
N TRP A 12 14.40 8.23 2.65
CA TRP A 12 13.21 9.03 2.35
C TRP A 12 12.57 8.69 0.99
N GLN A 13 13.35 8.20 0.03
CA GLN A 13 12.82 7.83 -1.30
C GLN A 13 11.88 6.61 -1.24
N ASN A 14 12.00 5.79 -0.20
CA ASN A 14 11.16 4.60 0.03
C ASN A 14 10.16 4.76 1.18
N GLY A 15 10.02 5.95 1.76
CA GLY A 15 9.21 6.14 2.97
C GLY A 15 7.75 5.69 2.84
N ALA A 16 7.15 5.81 1.65
CA ALA A 16 5.79 5.33 1.40
C ALA A 16 5.69 3.80 1.43
N VAL A 17 6.65 3.11 0.81
CA VAL A 17 6.74 1.64 0.77
C VAL A 17 6.98 1.09 2.17
N GLU A 18 7.90 1.68 2.92
CA GLU A 18 8.19 1.29 4.30
C GLU A 18 6.97 1.45 5.22
N ASN A 19 6.21 2.53 5.06
CA ASN A 19 4.98 2.74 5.82
C ASN A 19 3.93 1.66 5.52
N VAL A 20 3.77 1.25 4.26
CA VAL A 20 2.87 0.15 3.88
C VAL A 20 3.35 -1.17 4.49
N ASN A 21 4.65 -1.45 4.44
CA ASN A 21 5.23 -2.65 5.04
C ASN A 21 4.99 -2.71 6.56
N LYS A 22 5.12 -1.59 7.28
CA LYS A 22 4.80 -1.52 8.73
C LYS A 22 3.36 -1.92 9.03
N LEU A 23 2.42 -1.63 8.14
CA LEU A 23 1.01 -1.97 8.32
C LEU A 23 0.71 -3.42 7.97
N ILE A 24 1.35 -3.96 6.93
CA ILE A 24 1.27 -5.38 6.60
C ILE A 24 1.79 -6.21 7.78
N ARG A 25 2.86 -5.75 8.44
CA ARG A 25 3.43 -6.39 9.64
C ARG A 25 2.49 -6.47 10.85
N GLN A 26 1.37 -5.74 10.85
CA GLN A 26 0.32 -5.89 11.88
C GLN A 26 -0.50 -7.17 11.67
N TYR A 27 -0.47 -7.76 10.47
CA TYR A 27 -1.23 -8.97 10.11
C TYR A 27 -0.31 -10.16 9.85
N ILE A 28 0.85 -9.95 9.21
CA ILE A 28 1.82 -10.99 8.87
C ILE A 28 3.13 -10.70 9.59
N HIS A 29 3.48 -11.54 10.56
CA HIS A 29 4.70 -11.35 11.35
C HIS A 29 5.96 -11.57 10.50
N GLN A 30 7.04 -10.86 10.82
CA GLN A 30 8.27 -10.84 9.99
C GLN A 30 8.95 -12.20 9.82
N LYS A 31 8.76 -13.13 10.76
CA LYS A 31 9.36 -14.47 10.74
C LYS A 31 8.36 -15.58 10.39
N SER A 32 7.16 -15.22 9.95
CA SER A 32 6.17 -16.21 9.50
C SER A 32 6.46 -16.63 8.06
N ASN A 33 6.20 -17.89 7.72
CA ASN A 33 6.34 -18.36 6.36
C ASN A 33 5.09 -17.92 5.58
N PHE A 34 5.27 -17.35 4.38
CA PHE A 34 4.15 -16.93 3.55
C PHE A 34 3.26 -18.10 3.12
N ASN A 35 3.82 -19.32 3.07
CA ASN A 35 3.06 -20.54 2.78
C ASN A 35 2.07 -20.91 3.89
N ASP A 36 2.24 -20.38 5.10
CA ASP A 36 1.32 -20.63 6.22
C ASP A 36 0.00 -19.87 6.06
N PHE A 37 -0.05 -18.88 5.15
CA PHE A 37 -1.22 -18.05 4.90
C PHE A 37 -1.88 -18.43 3.58
N SER A 38 -3.20 -18.60 3.60
CA SER A 38 -3.95 -18.79 2.37
C SER A 38 -3.98 -17.50 1.54
N ASP A 39 -4.05 -17.64 0.22
CA ASP A 39 -4.26 -16.51 -0.70
C ASP A 39 -5.50 -15.68 -0.31
N LEU A 40 -6.54 -16.34 0.19
CA LEU A 40 -7.75 -15.69 0.67
C LEU A 40 -7.46 -14.79 1.88
N TYR A 41 -6.64 -15.26 2.82
CA TYR A 41 -6.21 -14.45 3.96
C TYR A 41 -5.43 -13.22 3.49
N ILE A 42 -4.46 -13.39 2.58
CA ILE A 42 -3.64 -12.30 2.04
C ILE A 42 -4.54 -11.27 1.33
N LYS A 43 -5.47 -11.72 0.49
CA LYS A 43 -6.47 -10.85 -0.17
C LYS A 43 -7.33 -10.10 0.83
N ASN A 44 -7.75 -10.75 1.92
CA ASN A 44 -8.53 -10.11 2.97
C ASN A 44 -7.72 -9.04 3.72
N VAL A 45 -6.44 -9.29 4.01
CA VAL A 45 -5.54 -8.28 4.61
C VAL A 45 -5.39 -7.09 3.68
N ALA A 46 -5.12 -7.31 2.39
CA ALA A 46 -5.03 -6.24 1.40
C ALA A 46 -6.33 -5.41 1.32
N LYS A 47 -7.49 -6.09 1.30
CA LYS A 47 -8.81 -5.43 1.31
C LYS A 47 -9.00 -4.58 2.58
N LYS A 48 -8.65 -5.10 3.76
CA LYS A 48 -8.70 -4.34 5.02
C LYS A 48 -7.81 -3.11 4.98
N LEU A 49 -6.56 -3.23 4.49
CA LEU A 49 -5.62 -2.12 4.40
C LEU A 49 -6.08 -1.03 3.42
N ASN A 50 -6.69 -1.42 2.30
CA ASN A 50 -7.21 -0.50 1.28
C ASN A 50 -8.51 0.21 1.70
N LEU A 51 -9.31 -0.43 2.56
CA LEU A 51 -10.52 0.15 3.14
C LEU A 51 -10.24 0.91 4.46
N ARG A 52 -9.03 0.83 5.01
CA ARG A 52 -8.69 1.49 6.27
C ARG A 52 -8.65 3.01 6.08
N PRO A 53 -9.49 3.79 6.80
CA PRO A 53 -9.46 5.25 6.73
C PRO A 53 -8.11 5.79 7.24
N ARG A 54 -7.56 6.81 6.56
CA ARG A 54 -6.25 7.39 6.89
C ARG A 54 -6.39 8.85 7.29
N LYS A 55 -5.80 9.22 8.43
CA LYS A 55 -5.75 10.63 8.87
C LYS A 55 -5.12 11.55 7.81
N LYS A 56 -4.06 11.09 7.13
CA LYS A 56 -3.40 11.84 6.04
C LYS A 56 -4.33 12.14 4.84
N LEU A 57 -5.38 11.35 4.66
CA LEU A 57 -6.38 11.51 3.59
C LEU A 57 -7.68 12.16 4.12
N GLY A 58 -7.64 12.87 5.26
CA GLY A 58 -8.86 13.41 5.87
C GLY A 58 -9.85 12.33 6.30
N PHE A 59 -9.35 11.18 6.76
CA PHE A 59 -10.13 9.98 7.07
C PHE A 59 -10.83 9.31 5.88
N SER A 60 -10.51 9.71 4.65
CA SER A 60 -10.85 8.95 3.45
C SER A 60 -10.07 7.63 3.37
N THR A 61 -10.53 6.72 2.52
CA THR A 61 -9.89 5.41 2.31
C THR A 61 -8.96 5.45 1.10
N PRO A 62 -7.82 4.73 1.15
CA PRO A 62 -6.92 4.62 0.00
C PRO A 62 -7.63 4.16 -1.27
N LYS A 63 -8.58 3.21 -1.14
CA LYS A 63 -9.41 2.75 -2.25
C LYS A 63 -10.16 3.89 -2.92
N ASN A 64 -10.84 4.74 -2.15
CA ASN A 64 -11.64 5.82 -2.72
C ASN A 64 -10.75 6.88 -3.39
N GLU A 65 -9.66 7.27 -2.73
CA GLU A 65 -8.73 8.26 -3.28
C GLU A 65 -8.03 7.76 -4.54
N SER A 66 -7.67 6.47 -4.62
CA SER A 66 -7.08 5.90 -5.82
C SER A 66 -8.04 5.96 -7.01
N PHE A 67 -9.32 5.60 -6.80
CA PHE A 67 -10.32 5.67 -7.87
C PHE A 67 -10.59 7.11 -8.32
N LYS A 68 -10.60 8.08 -7.40
CA LYS A 68 -10.70 9.51 -7.75
C LYS A 68 -9.53 9.98 -8.61
N GLN A 69 -8.29 9.60 -8.25
CA GLN A 69 -7.11 9.97 -9.04
C GLN A 69 -7.12 9.36 -10.44
N ILE A 70 -7.51 8.09 -10.56
CA ILE A 70 -7.63 7.41 -11.85
C ILE A 70 -8.70 8.09 -12.72
N ALA A 71 -9.86 8.41 -12.14
CA ALA A 71 -10.92 9.12 -12.84
C ALA A 71 -10.47 10.52 -13.29
N ASN A 72 -9.79 11.27 -12.43
CA ASN A 72 -9.24 12.57 -12.78
C ASN A 72 -8.20 12.49 -13.91
N PHE A 73 -7.33 11.48 -13.89
CA PHE A 73 -6.37 11.27 -14.97
C PHE A 73 -7.07 10.96 -16.30
N ALA A 74 -8.08 10.09 -16.26
CA ALA A 74 -8.88 9.73 -17.44
C ALA A 74 -9.71 10.90 -18.01
N LEU A 75 -10.04 11.91 -17.21
CA LEU A 75 -10.74 13.13 -17.65
C LEU A 75 -9.80 14.19 -18.24
N VAL A 76 -8.50 14.09 -17.98
CA VAL A 76 -7.46 15.04 -18.44
C VAL A 76 -6.77 14.55 -19.72
N CYS A 77 -6.92 13.27 -20.07
CA CYS A 77 -6.55 12.70 -21.36
C CYS A 77 -7.68 12.84 -22.38
#